data_AF-A0A4R5KTP4-F1
#
_entry.id   AF-A0A4R5KTP4-F1
#
_cell.length_a   1.000
_cell.length_b   1.000
_cell.length_c   1.000
_cell.angle_alpha   90.00
_cell.angle_beta   90.00
_cell.angle_gamma   90.00
#
_symmetry.space_group_name_H-M   'P 1'
#
loop_
_entity.id
_entity.type
_entity.pdbx_description
1 polymer ?
#
loop_
_entity_poly.entity_id
_entity_poly.type
_entity_poly.pdbx_seq_one_letter_code
_entity_poly.pdbx_strand_id
1 'polypeptide(L)'
;MDWGTVGADELSATLWRERKQLELLLFRLESQLLHVRAGNWQWLKFTAADIEGVLENLRFDTLARNIESSAVAVEWRLPASSTLPMIISVASSGLWEDLLRQHHEALVELVKRVEVTAAANIEALSVGQQRTGDPLPNGALTGDGVAVVVPPRDPSTEDDVMFLAGSANIERALAATRDCSLPLLEEFLGLG
;
A
#
# COMPACT_ATOMS: atom_id res chain seq x y z
N MET A 1 17.26 9.96 38.34
CA MET A 1 17.70 8.93 37.38
C MET A 1 17.48 9.57 36.03
N ASP A 2 18.57 9.97 35.38
CA ASP A 2 18.53 10.66 34.09
C ASP A 2 18.41 9.58 33.03
N TRP A 3 17.18 9.35 32.54
CA TRP A 3 16.95 8.45 31.42
C TRP A 3 17.44 9.22 30.20
N GLY A 4 18.45 8.71 29.49
CA GLY A 4 18.97 9.43 28.33
C GLY A 4 17.83 9.66 27.34
N THR A 5 17.65 10.92 26.96
CA THR A 5 16.59 11.34 26.04
C THR A 5 17.01 11.25 24.59
N VAL A 6 18.29 10.91 24.32
CA VAL A 6 18.95 10.94 23.01
C VAL A 6 18.49 9.80 22.08
N GLY A 7 17.96 8.70 22.63
CA GLY A 7 17.34 7.67 21.78
C GLY A 7 15.89 8.00 21.41
N ALA A 8 15.18 8.74 22.26
CA ALA A 8 13.74 8.98 22.10
C ALA A 8 13.42 10.01 21.00
N ASP A 9 14.28 11.00 20.81
CA ASP A 9 14.19 11.96 19.70
C ASP A 9 14.49 11.29 18.36
N GLU A 10 15.49 10.42 18.29
CA GLU A 10 15.81 9.64 17.08
C GLU A 10 14.67 8.67 16.72
N LEU A 11 14.09 7.98 17.71
CA LEU A 11 12.90 7.16 17.52
C LEU A 11 11.70 8.01 17.06
N SER A 12 11.43 9.15 17.69
CA SER A 12 10.34 10.04 17.24
C SER A 12 10.55 10.53 15.80
N ALA A 13 11.79 10.84 15.41
CA ALA A 13 12.12 11.25 14.06
C ALA A 13 11.88 10.12 13.03
N THR A 14 12.25 8.87 13.35
CA THR A 14 11.96 7.73 12.48
C THR A 14 10.46 7.45 12.36
N LEU A 15 9.71 7.48 13.47
CA LEU A 15 8.25 7.31 13.46
C LEU A 15 7.56 8.40 12.64
N TRP A 16 8.05 9.64 12.70
CA TRP A 16 7.53 10.73 11.88
C TRP A 16 7.77 10.47 10.38
N ARG A 17 8.97 10.00 10.00
CA ARG A 17 9.28 9.65 8.60
C ARG A 17 8.40 8.51 8.09
N GLU A 18 8.26 7.44 8.87
CA GLU A 18 7.42 6.30 8.53
C GLU A 18 5.95 6.72 8.34
N ARG A 19 5.43 7.59 9.23
CA ARG A 19 4.11 8.21 9.06
C ARG A 19 3.98 8.96 7.74
N LYS A 20 4.99 9.73 7.34
CA LYS A 20 4.97 10.46 6.06
C LYS A 20 4.98 9.52 4.85
N GLN A 21 5.70 8.40 4.92
CA GLN A 21 5.62 7.39 3.87
C GLN A 21 4.25 6.72 3.80
N LEU A 22 3.62 6.42 4.94
CA LEU A 22 2.27 5.85 4.94
C LEU A 22 1.21 6.83 4.43
N GLU A 23 1.31 8.12 4.78
CA GLU A 23 0.46 9.17 4.20
C GLU A 23 0.60 9.21 2.67
N LEU A 24 1.83 9.12 2.16
CA LEU A 24 2.09 9.07 0.72
C LEU A 24 1.57 7.78 0.08
N LEU A 25 1.77 6.63 0.71
CA LEU A 25 1.28 5.33 0.24
C LEU A 25 -0.25 5.35 0.10
N LEU A 26 -0.94 5.85 1.13
CA LEU A 26 -2.38 6.01 1.11
C LEU A 26 -2.83 6.90 -0.05
N PHE A 27 -2.19 8.05 -0.23
CA PHE A 27 -2.47 8.94 -1.36
C PHE A 27 -2.29 8.22 -2.72
N ARG A 28 -1.25 7.39 -2.87
CA ARG A 28 -1.03 6.61 -4.10
C ARG A 28 -2.10 5.55 -4.32
N LEU A 29 -2.52 4.86 -3.26
CA LEU A 29 -3.63 3.89 -3.32
C LEU A 29 -4.97 4.55 -3.67
N GLU A 30 -5.29 5.70 -3.09
CA GLU A 30 -6.48 6.48 -3.42
C GLU A 30 -6.45 6.97 -4.88
N SER A 31 -5.27 7.41 -5.34
CA SER A 31 -5.05 7.83 -6.74
C SER A 31 -5.22 6.67 -7.73
N GLN A 32 -4.66 5.49 -7.42
CA GLN A 32 -4.86 4.30 -8.24
C GLN A 32 -6.33 3.94 -8.33
N LEU A 33 -7.05 3.94 -7.19
CA LEU A 33 -8.47 3.62 -7.15
C LEU A 33 -9.30 4.57 -8.03
N LEU A 34 -8.94 5.86 -8.08
CA LEU A 34 -9.56 6.83 -8.97
C LEU A 34 -9.37 6.45 -10.44
N HIS A 35 -8.17 6.05 -10.84
CA HIS A 35 -7.91 5.59 -12.21
C HIS A 35 -8.66 4.29 -12.53
N VAL A 36 -8.67 3.32 -11.61
CA VAL A 36 -9.42 2.06 -11.78
C VAL A 36 -10.91 2.33 -11.98
N ARG A 37 -11.51 3.17 -11.13
CA ARG A 37 -12.95 3.52 -11.21
C ARG A 37 -13.29 4.30 -12.47
N ALA A 38 -12.36 5.09 -12.99
CA ALA A 38 -12.52 5.83 -14.24
C ALA A 38 -12.27 4.97 -15.50
N GLY A 39 -11.86 3.70 -15.37
CA GLY A 39 -11.51 2.85 -16.52
C GLY A 39 -10.21 3.25 -17.21
N ASN A 40 -9.33 3.95 -16.49
CA ASN A 40 -8.09 4.56 -16.98
C ASN A 40 -6.90 3.57 -16.93
N TRP A 41 -7.07 2.39 -17.54
CA TRP A 41 -6.16 1.24 -17.43
C TRP A 41 -4.71 1.52 -17.91
N GLN A 42 -4.54 2.45 -18.85
CA GLN A 42 -3.23 2.86 -19.38
C GLN A 42 -2.34 3.56 -18.34
N TRP A 43 -2.95 4.15 -17.30
CA TRP A 43 -2.24 4.86 -16.24
C TRP A 43 -1.79 3.94 -15.11
N LEU A 44 -2.32 2.72 -15.02
CA LEU A 44 -2.04 1.80 -13.92
C LEU A 44 -0.57 1.38 -13.81
N LYS A 45 0.18 1.36 -14.93
CA LYS A 45 1.63 1.14 -14.88
C LYS A 45 2.38 2.22 -14.09
N PHE A 46 1.90 3.46 -14.13
CA PHE A 46 2.52 4.57 -13.40
C PHE A 46 2.10 4.55 -11.94
N THR A 47 0.81 4.31 -11.65
CA THR A 47 0.34 4.23 -10.26
C THR A 47 0.96 3.04 -9.52
N ALA A 48 1.14 1.90 -10.21
CA ALA A 48 1.84 0.75 -9.65
C ALA A 48 3.31 1.07 -9.35
N ALA A 49 4.03 1.70 -10.30
CA ALA A 49 5.41 2.13 -10.08
C ALA A 49 5.54 3.14 -8.92
N ASP A 50 4.59 4.06 -8.79
CA ASP A 50 4.54 5.01 -7.67
C ASP A 50 4.36 4.29 -6.33
N ILE A 51 3.46 3.29 -6.25
CA ILE A 51 3.27 2.47 -5.03
C ILE A 51 4.56 1.71 -4.70
N GLU A 52 5.13 1.01 -5.69
CA GLU A 52 6.38 0.25 -5.52
C GLU A 52 7.52 1.12 -4.99
N GLY A 53 7.68 2.33 -5.51
CA GLY A 53 8.70 3.28 -5.04
C GLY A 53 8.46 3.75 -3.60
N VAL A 54 7.20 3.93 -3.19
CA VAL A 54 6.88 4.23 -1.79
C VAL A 54 7.17 3.04 -0.87
N LEU A 55 6.83 1.82 -1.30
CA LEU A 55 7.13 0.59 -0.54
C LEU A 55 8.64 0.37 -0.39
N GLU A 56 9.43 0.66 -1.42
CA GLU A 56 10.90 0.62 -1.33
C GLU A 56 11.43 1.60 -0.27
N ASN A 57 10.96 2.85 -0.27
CA ASN A 57 11.35 3.83 0.75
C ASN A 57 10.90 3.41 2.16
N LEU A 58 9.68 2.89 2.29
CA LEU A 58 9.13 2.43 3.57
C LEU A 58 9.98 1.29 4.18
N ARG A 59 10.59 0.43 3.35
CA ARG A 59 11.51 -0.61 3.84
C ARG A 59 12.76 -0.01 4.49
N PHE A 60 13.32 1.06 3.94
CA PHE A 60 14.45 1.76 4.56
C PHE A 60 14.05 2.46 5.86
N ASP A 61 12.89 3.12 5.89
CA ASP A 61 12.38 3.76 7.10
C ASP A 61 12.07 2.73 8.20
N THR A 62 11.53 1.56 7.83
CA THR A 62 11.30 0.42 8.75
C THR A 62 12.61 -0.07 9.38
N LEU A 63 13.67 -0.21 8.58
CA LEU A 63 14.99 -0.63 9.09
C LEU A 63 15.57 0.40 10.06
N ALA A 64 15.48 1.68 9.73
CA ALA A 64 15.92 2.76 10.61
C ALA A 64 15.13 2.75 11.93
N ARG A 65 13.79 2.68 11.85
CA ARG A 65 12.93 2.59 13.03
C ARG A 65 13.29 1.40 13.93
N ASN A 66 13.55 0.23 13.34
CA ASN A 66 13.91 -0.96 14.11
C ASN A 66 15.22 -0.78 14.90
N ILE A 67 16.19 -0.05 14.34
CA ILE A 67 17.44 0.27 15.03
C ILE A 67 17.15 1.19 16.22
N GLU A 68 16.42 2.30 15.99
CA GLU A 68 16.15 3.27 17.06
C GLU A 68 15.23 2.72 18.14
N SER A 69 14.20 1.94 17.77
CA SER A 69 13.29 1.32 18.75
C SER A 69 14.02 0.30 19.62
N SER A 70 14.95 -0.46 19.04
CA SER A 70 15.79 -1.41 19.77
C SER A 70 16.72 -0.68 20.74
N ALA A 71 17.36 0.41 20.30
CA ALA A 71 18.23 1.23 21.14
C ALA A 71 17.47 1.81 22.34
N VAL A 72 16.31 2.44 22.10
CA VAL A 72 15.43 2.98 23.16
C VAL A 72 14.95 1.88 24.09
N ALA A 73 14.52 0.74 23.56
CA ALA A 73 14.06 -0.37 24.40
C ALA A 73 15.17 -0.86 25.34
N VAL A 74 16.39 -1.08 24.83
CA VAL A 74 17.54 -1.50 25.65
C VAL A 74 17.90 -0.44 26.69
N GLU A 75 17.92 0.83 26.30
CA GLU A 75 18.20 1.95 27.20
C GLU A 75 17.17 2.00 28.36
N TRP A 76 15.91 1.76 28.04
CA TRP A 76 14.80 1.75 29.02
C TRP A 76 14.57 0.37 29.66
N ARG A 77 15.53 -0.55 29.53
CA ARG A 77 15.55 -1.89 30.17
C ARG A 77 14.40 -2.81 29.75
N LEU A 78 13.92 -2.65 28.52
CA LEU A 78 13.01 -3.54 27.85
C LEU A 78 13.77 -4.49 26.91
N PRO A 79 13.15 -5.61 26.48
CA PRO A 79 13.67 -6.42 25.37
C PRO A 79 13.85 -5.58 24.10
N ALA A 80 14.94 -5.79 23.35
CA ALA A 80 15.21 -5.09 22.09
C ALA A 80 14.08 -5.22 21.04
N SER A 81 13.29 -6.28 21.12
CA SER A 81 12.13 -6.56 20.27
C SER A 81 10.81 -6.03 20.84
N SER A 82 10.86 -5.04 21.75
CA SER A 82 9.64 -4.51 22.37
C SER A 82 8.80 -3.72 21.37
N THR A 83 7.48 -3.88 21.46
CA THR A 83 6.52 -3.13 20.65
C THR A 83 6.47 -1.67 21.11
N LEU A 84 5.98 -0.78 20.25
CA LEU A 84 5.83 0.64 20.58
C LEU A 84 4.96 0.87 21.82
N PRO A 85 3.81 0.17 22.01
CA PRO A 85 3.05 0.27 23.26
C PRO A 85 3.84 -0.13 24.52
N MET A 86 4.69 -1.17 24.44
CA MET A 86 5.56 -1.54 25.56
C MET A 86 6.58 -0.45 25.88
N ILE A 87 7.21 0.12 24.85
CA ILE A 87 8.14 1.26 24.98
C ILE A 87 7.43 2.46 25.63
N ILE A 88 6.23 2.81 25.16
CA ILE A 88 5.42 3.90 25.72
C ILE A 88 5.11 3.64 27.20
N SER A 89 4.82 2.40 27.59
CA SER A 89 4.40 2.06 28.96
C SER A 89 5.46 2.31 30.04
N VAL A 90 6.75 2.35 29.66
CA VAL A 90 7.86 2.61 30.57
C VAL A 90 8.49 3.99 30.35
N ALA A 91 8.04 4.72 29.32
CA ALA A 91 8.43 6.10 29.12
C ALA A 91 8.08 6.87 30.38
N SER A 92 9.10 7.49 31.01
CA SER A 92 8.86 8.30 32.20
C SER A 92 7.83 9.38 31.87
N SER A 93 6.78 9.47 32.70
CA SER A 93 5.66 10.39 32.51
C SER A 93 6.15 11.79 32.15
N GLY A 94 5.78 12.26 30.95
CA GLY A 94 6.30 13.51 30.38
C GLY A 94 6.21 13.54 28.85
N LEU A 95 6.96 14.49 28.26
CA LEU A 95 6.92 14.80 26.82
C LEU A 95 6.99 13.57 25.89
N TRP A 96 7.85 12.61 26.22
CA TRP A 96 8.09 11.45 25.36
C TRP A 96 6.94 10.44 25.37
N GLU A 97 6.29 10.24 26.52
CA GLU A 97 5.10 9.39 26.59
C GLU A 97 4.01 9.94 25.66
N ASP A 98 3.71 11.23 25.79
CA ASP A 98 2.67 11.90 25.00
C ASP A 98 3.00 11.91 23.50
N LEU A 99 4.24 12.18 23.14
CA LEU A 99 4.67 12.27 21.74
C LEU A 99 4.67 10.90 21.06
N LEU A 100 5.21 9.86 21.72
CA LEU A 100 5.21 8.50 21.20
C LEU A 100 3.78 7.95 21.09
N ARG A 101 2.91 8.28 22.03
CA ARG A 101 1.47 7.93 21.97
C ARG A 101 0.78 8.57 20.77
N GLN A 102 1.01 9.85 20.52
CA GLN A 102 0.49 10.53 19.32
C GLN A 102 0.98 9.88 18.01
N HIS A 103 2.27 9.47 17.96
CA HIS A 103 2.79 8.72 16.82
C HIS A 103 2.09 7.37 16.66
N HIS A 104 1.94 6.62 17.75
CA HIS A 104 1.27 5.31 17.75
C HIS A 104 -0.15 5.42 17.21
N GLU A 105 -0.96 6.34 17.74
CA GLU A 105 -2.34 6.55 17.30
C GLU A 105 -2.42 6.91 15.81
N ALA A 106 -1.56 7.82 15.33
CA ALA A 106 -1.53 8.23 13.94
C ALA A 106 -1.10 7.10 13.00
N LEU A 107 -0.09 6.29 13.39
CA LEU A 107 0.37 5.15 12.61
C LEU A 107 -0.69 4.05 12.52
N VAL A 108 -1.35 3.73 13.64
CA VAL A 108 -2.45 2.74 13.67
C VAL A 108 -3.59 3.15 12.75
N GLU A 109 -3.97 4.43 12.76
CA GLU A 109 -5.02 4.93 11.87
C GLU A 109 -4.60 4.85 10.39
N LEU A 110 -3.36 5.21 10.06
CA LEU A 110 -2.85 5.13 8.70
C LEU A 110 -2.77 3.70 8.17
N VAL A 111 -2.27 2.75 8.98
CA VAL A 111 -2.20 1.33 8.61
C VAL A 111 -3.59 0.80 8.25
N LYS A 112 -4.60 1.05 9.09
CA LYS A 112 -5.99 0.66 8.82
C LYS A 112 -6.52 1.27 7.52
N ARG A 113 -6.25 2.55 7.28
CA ARG A 113 -6.70 3.23 6.06
C ARG A 113 -6.01 2.67 4.81
N VAL A 114 -4.72 2.36 4.90
CA VAL A 114 -3.95 1.71 3.84
C VAL A 114 -4.56 0.34 3.52
N GLU A 115 -4.80 -0.51 4.52
CA GLU A 115 -5.43 -1.83 4.35
C GLU A 115 -6.80 -1.74 3.67
N VAL A 116 -7.68 -0.89 4.17
CA VAL A 116 -9.02 -0.68 3.60
C VAL A 116 -8.94 -0.23 2.14
N THR A 117 -8.03 0.69 1.84
CA THR A 117 -7.89 1.25 0.48
C THR A 117 -7.23 0.26 -0.47
N ALA A 118 -6.27 -0.53 0.01
CA ALA A 118 -5.65 -1.61 -0.74
C ALA A 118 -6.67 -2.72 -1.06
N ALA A 119 -7.51 -3.12 -0.10
CA ALA A 119 -8.59 -4.07 -0.33
C ALA A 119 -9.59 -3.58 -1.39
N ALA A 120 -10.01 -2.30 -1.32
CA ALA A 120 -10.89 -1.70 -2.31
C ALA A 120 -10.26 -1.63 -3.71
N ASN A 121 -8.95 -1.39 -3.80
CA ASN A 121 -8.21 -1.46 -5.06
C ASN A 121 -8.20 -2.88 -5.63
N ILE A 122 -7.89 -3.90 -4.81
CA ILE A 122 -7.84 -5.30 -5.24
C ILE A 122 -9.19 -5.76 -5.78
N GLU A 123 -10.28 -5.42 -5.09
CA GLU A 123 -11.65 -5.72 -5.52
C GLU A 123 -11.94 -5.07 -6.88
N ALA A 124 -11.71 -3.75 -7.00
CA ALA A 124 -12.00 -3.01 -8.23
C ALA A 124 -11.15 -3.46 -9.43
N LEU A 125 -9.86 -3.75 -9.20
CA LEU A 125 -8.95 -4.27 -10.21
C LEU A 125 -9.35 -5.68 -10.66
N SER A 126 -9.81 -6.54 -9.75
CA SER A 126 -10.24 -7.90 -10.06
C SER A 126 -11.52 -7.90 -10.91
N VAL A 127 -12.47 -7.00 -10.62
CA VAL A 127 -13.65 -6.77 -11.49
C VAL A 127 -13.23 -6.24 -12.86
N GLY A 128 -12.27 -5.32 -12.91
CA GLY A 128 -11.68 -4.82 -14.17
C GLY A 128 -11.06 -5.95 -14.99
N GLN A 129 -10.26 -6.81 -14.36
CA GLN A 129 -9.59 -7.94 -15.00
C GLN A 129 -10.58 -8.92 -15.64
N GLN A 130 -11.69 -9.22 -14.96
CA GLN A 130 -12.76 -10.09 -15.49
C GLN A 130 -13.44 -9.47 -16.72
N ARG A 131 -13.72 -8.17 -16.68
CA ARG A 131 -14.36 -7.45 -17.81
C ARG A 131 -13.43 -7.25 -19.00
N THR A 132 -12.13 -7.08 -18.75
CA THR A 132 -11.13 -7.10 -19.81
C THR A 132 -10.98 -8.53 -20.33
N GLY A 133 -11.05 -9.57 -19.50
CA GLY A 133 -10.90 -10.97 -19.92
C GLY A 133 -12.02 -11.53 -20.80
N ASP A 134 -13.23 -10.96 -20.76
CA ASP A 134 -14.33 -11.38 -21.63
C ASP A 134 -14.18 -10.75 -23.04
N PRO A 135 -14.01 -11.56 -24.10
CA PRO A 135 -14.28 -11.08 -25.44
C PRO A 135 -15.73 -10.57 -25.45
N LEU A 136 -15.96 -9.32 -25.88
CA LEU A 136 -17.30 -8.83 -26.16
C LEU A 136 -18.10 -9.94 -26.86
N PRO A 137 -19.30 -10.31 -26.39
CA PRO A 137 -20.08 -11.35 -27.05
C PRO A 137 -20.25 -10.94 -28.51
N ASN A 138 -19.61 -11.72 -29.40
CA ASN A 138 -19.66 -11.50 -30.83
C ASN A 138 -21.09 -11.79 -31.27
N GLY A 139 -21.89 -10.74 -31.45
CA GLY A 139 -23.28 -10.90 -31.82
C GLY A 139 -24.16 -9.74 -31.37
N ALA A 140 -23.99 -8.57 -31.97
CA ALA A 140 -25.14 -7.70 -32.14
C ALA A 140 -26.14 -8.44 -33.04
N LEU A 141 -27.21 -8.97 -32.45
CA LEU A 141 -28.39 -9.44 -33.16
C LEU A 141 -28.96 -8.26 -33.95
N THR A 142 -28.55 -8.11 -35.20
CA THR A 142 -29.33 -7.32 -36.16
C THR A 142 -30.53 -8.19 -36.54
N GLY A 143 -31.73 -7.63 -36.41
CA GLY A 143 -33.01 -8.32 -36.53
C GLY A 143 -33.35 -8.88 -37.91
N ASP A 144 -32.39 -8.93 -38.84
CA ASP A 144 -32.51 -9.60 -40.13
C ASP A 144 -31.52 -10.75 -40.13
N GLY A 145 -32.00 -11.99 -40.20
CA GLY A 145 -31.24 -13.24 -40.03
C GLY A 145 -30.15 -13.53 -41.07
N VAL A 146 -29.30 -12.56 -41.39
CA VAL A 146 -28.09 -12.73 -42.20
C VAL A 146 -26.94 -12.95 -41.25
N ALA A 147 -26.36 -14.15 -41.28
CA ALA A 147 -25.12 -14.44 -40.60
C ALA A 147 -24.02 -13.56 -41.22
N VAL A 148 -23.63 -12.49 -40.51
CA VAL A 148 -22.42 -11.76 -40.85
C VAL A 148 -21.24 -12.68 -40.54
N VAL A 149 -20.66 -13.28 -41.58
CA VAL A 149 -19.36 -13.95 -41.47
C VAL A 149 -18.33 -12.85 -41.28
N VAL A 150 -18.06 -12.51 -40.01
CA VAL A 150 -16.89 -11.70 -39.66
C VAL A 150 -15.67 -12.61 -39.86
N PRO A 151 -14.65 -12.20 -40.64
CA PRO A 151 -13.46 -13.01 -40.84
C PRO A 151 -12.76 -13.32 -39.51
N PRO A 152 -11.97 -14.40 -39.43
CA PRO A 152 -11.17 -14.71 -38.24
C PRO A 152 -10.28 -13.50 -37.89
N ARG A 153 -10.30 -13.12 -36.61
CA ARG A 153 -9.54 -11.98 -36.08
C ARG A 153 -8.06 -12.13 -36.42
N ASP A 154 -7.49 -11.14 -37.09
CA ASP A 154 -6.05 -11.09 -37.36
C ASP A 154 -5.32 -10.67 -36.06
N PRO A 155 -4.43 -11.51 -35.51
CA PRO A 155 -3.72 -11.24 -34.25
C PRO A 155 -2.74 -10.05 -34.32
N SER A 156 -2.61 -9.39 -35.48
CA SER A 156 -1.75 -8.22 -35.69
C SER A 156 -2.44 -6.86 -35.56
N THR A 157 -3.70 -6.84 -35.12
CA THR A 157 -4.46 -5.58 -34.94
C THR A 157 -4.05 -4.84 -33.66
N GLU A 158 -3.85 -3.52 -33.76
CA GLU A 158 -3.49 -2.64 -32.62
C GLU A 158 -4.38 -2.83 -31.39
N ASP A 159 -5.63 -3.27 -31.59
CA ASP A 159 -6.60 -3.62 -30.55
C ASP A 159 -6.13 -4.77 -29.64
N ASP A 160 -5.47 -5.81 -30.19
CA ASP A 160 -4.95 -6.94 -29.40
C ASP A 160 -3.76 -6.52 -28.56
N VAL A 161 -2.89 -5.66 -29.08
CA VAL A 161 -1.73 -5.12 -28.35
C VAL A 161 -2.19 -4.20 -27.21
N MET A 162 -3.16 -3.33 -27.48
CA MET A 162 -3.73 -2.43 -26.47
C MET A 162 -4.44 -3.21 -25.37
N PHE A 163 -5.14 -4.28 -25.73
CA PHE A 163 -5.78 -5.20 -24.81
C PHE A 163 -4.79 -5.93 -23.88
N LEU A 164 -3.72 -6.48 -24.46
CA LEU A 164 -2.66 -7.16 -23.70
C LEU A 164 -1.94 -6.18 -22.76
N ALA A 165 -1.68 -4.95 -23.20
CA ALA A 165 -1.09 -3.91 -22.36
C ALA A 165 -2.01 -3.52 -21.19
N GLY A 166 -3.33 -3.43 -21.40
CA GLY A 166 -4.31 -3.20 -20.34
C GLY A 166 -4.30 -4.31 -19.28
N SER A 167 -4.30 -5.57 -19.73
CA SER A 167 -4.25 -6.74 -18.84
C SER A 167 -2.96 -6.77 -18.01
N ALA A 168 -1.80 -6.54 -18.64
CA ALA A 168 -0.51 -6.47 -17.95
C ALA A 168 -0.44 -5.33 -16.92
N ASN A 169 -1.05 -4.18 -17.22
CA ASN A 169 -1.10 -3.06 -16.29
C ASN A 169 -1.97 -3.38 -15.06
N ILE A 170 -3.09 -4.08 -15.25
CA ILE A 170 -3.96 -4.54 -14.16
C ILE A 170 -3.23 -5.55 -13.27
N GLU A 171 -2.53 -6.51 -13.89
CA GLU A 171 -1.74 -7.51 -13.15
C GLU A 171 -0.64 -6.85 -12.30
N ARG A 172 0.10 -5.89 -12.86
CA ARG A 172 1.12 -5.15 -12.11
C ARG A 172 0.50 -4.36 -10.95
N ALA A 173 -0.59 -3.66 -11.19
CA ALA A 173 -1.29 -2.90 -10.14
C ALA A 173 -1.80 -3.81 -9.01
N LEU A 174 -2.32 -5.00 -9.35
CA LEU A 174 -2.72 -6.00 -8.37
C LEU A 174 -1.54 -6.48 -7.53
N ALA A 175 -0.40 -6.78 -8.15
CA ALA A 175 0.81 -7.20 -7.45
C ALA A 175 1.29 -6.11 -6.46
N ALA A 176 1.48 -4.88 -6.95
CA ALA A 176 1.91 -3.75 -6.12
C ALA A 176 0.95 -3.47 -4.96
N THR A 177 -0.37 -3.60 -5.19
CA THR A 177 -1.38 -3.38 -4.13
C THR A 177 -1.35 -4.48 -3.07
N ARG A 178 -1.12 -5.75 -3.46
CA ARG A 178 -0.99 -6.87 -2.50
C ARG A 178 0.25 -6.73 -1.63
N ASP A 179 1.31 -6.15 -2.17
CA ASP A 179 2.55 -5.89 -1.43
C ASP A 179 2.41 -4.75 -0.38
N CYS A 180 1.27 -4.07 -0.33
CA CYS A 180 0.98 -3.05 0.68
C CYS A 180 0.59 -3.62 2.06
N SER A 181 0.61 -4.94 2.27
CA SER A 181 0.47 -5.54 3.60
C SER A 181 1.72 -5.28 4.44
N LEU A 182 1.56 -4.81 5.68
CA LEU A 182 2.65 -4.32 6.53
C LEU A 182 2.72 -5.09 7.87
N PRO A 183 2.86 -6.43 7.87
CA PRO A 183 2.72 -7.25 9.08
C PRO A 183 3.77 -6.92 10.15
N LEU A 184 5.00 -6.56 9.75
CA LEU A 184 6.05 -6.18 10.70
C LEU A 184 5.77 -4.84 11.39
N LEU A 185 5.08 -3.93 10.70
CA LEU A 185 4.65 -2.67 11.30
C LEU A 185 3.46 -2.91 12.24
N GLU A 186 2.49 -3.73 11.83
CA GLU A 186 1.36 -4.14 12.68
C GLU A 186 1.83 -4.80 13.99
N GLU A 187 2.80 -5.72 13.92
CA GLU A 187 3.43 -6.35 15.08
C GLU A 187 4.08 -5.30 15.99
N PHE A 188 4.89 -4.40 15.43
CA PHE A 188 5.53 -3.32 16.19
C PHE A 188 4.52 -2.38 16.85
N LEU A 189 3.39 -2.10 16.21
CA LEU A 189 2.30 -1.28 16.75
C LEU A 189 1.43 -2.03 17.76
N GLY A 190 1.64 -3.34 17.94
CA GLY A 190 0.84 -4.17 18.84
C GLY A 190 -0.56 -4.49 18.33
N LEU A 191 -0.72 -4.66 17.01
CA LEU A 191 -1.99 -5.01 16.35
C LEU A 191 -2.15 -6.51 16.07
N GLY A 192 -1.09 -7.31 16.25
CA GLY A 192 -1.07 -8.77 16.02
C GLY A 192 -1.49 -9.62 17.21
#